data_AF-A0AAW9HYS7-F1
#
_entry.id   AF-A0AAW9HYS7-F1
#
_cell.length_a   1.000
_cell.length_b   1.000
_cell.length_c   1.000
_cell.angle_alpha   90.00
_cell.angle_beta   90.00
_cell.angle_gamma   90.00
#
_symmetry.space_group_name_H-M   'P 1'
#
loop_
_entity.id
_entity.type
_entity.pdbx_description
1 polymer ?
#
loop_
_entity_poly.entity_id
_entity_poly.type
_entity_poly.pdbx_seq_one_letter_code
_entity_poly.pdbx_strand_id
1 'polypeptide(L)'
;NRGVKNIGKTPYGVAMIQAKNIWSESSRGEGINIAVIDSGCDIEHESLKDNIAFVRNFTDEDKKNPNIVIDRVGHGTHVAGIISANGNNNTAVGVAPWANLYILKAIDRTGSGKVSWVINAID
;
A
#
# COMPACT_ATOMS: atom_id res chain seq x y z
N ASN A 1 17.02 -2.16 9.80
CA ASN A 1 17.70 -3.19 8.99
C ASN A 1 16.64 -4.15 8.45
N ARG A 2 16.01 -3.83 7.30
CA ARG A 2 14.99 -4.69 6.66
C ARG A 2 15.71 -5.85 5.97
N GLY A 3 16.15 -6.83 6.78
CA GLY A 3 16.97 -7.95 6.34
C GLY A 3 16.29 -8.77 5.26
N VAL A 4 17.00 -9.05 4.17
CA VAL A 4 16.50 -9.86 3.05
C VAL A 4 16.34 -11.31 3.52
N LYS A 5 15.10 -11.73 3.76
CA LYS A 5 14.75 -13.16 3.93
C LYS A 5 13.91 -13.56 2.74
N ASN A 6 14.52 -14.26 1.78
CA ASN A 6 13.87 -14.88 0.62
C ASN A 6 12.78 -14.02 -0.05
N ILE A 7 13.18 -13.20 -1.04
CA ILE A 7 12.23 -12.44 -1.86
C ILE A 7 11.23 -13.44 -2.48
N GLY A 8 9.97 -13.35 -2.07
CA GLY A 8 8.91 -14.24 -2.52
C GLY A 8 8.53 -14.05 -3.99
N LYS A 9 7.37 -14.59 -4.38
CA LYS A 9 6.95 -14.69 -5.78
C LYS A 9 6.87 -13.31 -6.44
N THR A 10 7.65 -13.09 -7.49
CA THR A 10 7.60 -11.85 -8.28
C THR A 10 6.43 -11.91 -9.27
N PRO A 11 5.43 -11.02 -9.15
CA PRO A 11 4.35 -10.95 -10.12
C PRO A 11 4.87 -10.61 -11.52
N TYR A 12 4.18 -11.09 -12.55
CA TYR A 12 4.55 -10.86 -13.95
C TYR A 12 4.76 -9.37 -14.25
N GLY A 13 3.86 -8.49 -13.80
CA GLY A 13 3.97 -7.05 -14.03
C GLY A 13 5.25 -6.43 -13.46
N VAL A 14 5.64 -6.82 -12.24
CA VAL A 14 6.88 -6.35 -11.59
C VAL A 14 8.12 -6.78 -12.38
N ALA A 15 8.11 -8.01 -12.90
CA ALA A 15 9.19 -8.51 -13.77
C ALA A 15 9.19 -7.82 -15.14
N MET A 16 8.02 -7.62 -15.75
CA MET A 16 7.85 -7.04 -17.07
C MET A 16 8.39 -5.60 -17.16
N ILE A 17 8.15 -4.79 -16.11
CA ILE A 17 8.69 -3.42 -16.03
C ILE A 17 10.14 -3.36 -15.55
N GLN A 18 10.79 -4.52 -15.35
CA GLN A 18 12.18 -4.64 -14.95
C GLN A 18 12.53 -3.99 -13.60
N ALA A 19 11.57 -3.90 -12.66
CA ALA A 19 11.77 -3.24 -11.36
C ALA A 19 12.99 -3.81 -10.59
N LYS A 20 13.20 -5.13 -10.68
CA LYS A 20 14.33 -5.81 -10.04
C LYS A 20 15.70 -5.31 -10.49
N ASN A 21 15.81 -4.88 -11.75
CA ASN A 21 17.09 -4.48 -12.33
C ASN A 21 17.65 -3.22 -11.66
N ILE A 22 16.78 -2.36 -11.12
CA ILE A 22 17.17 -1.09 -10.48
C ILE A 22 17.09 -1.13 -8.95
N TRP A 23 16.69 -2.25 -8.33
CA TRP A 23 16.51 -2.34 -6.88
C TRP A 23 17.78 -2.09 -6.07
N SER A 24 18.95 -2.47 -6.59
CA SER A 24 20.23 -2.21 -5.93
C SER A 24 20.59 -0.72 -5.93
N GLU A 25 20.27 -0.01 -7.02
CA GLU A 25 20.59 1.42 -7.20
C GLU A 25 19.58 2.33 -6.51
N SER A 26 18.31 1.92 -6.51
CA SER A 26 17.18 2.67 -5.92
C SER A 26 16.93 2.36 -4.44
N SER A 27 17.78 1.54 -3.82
CA SER A 27 17.54 1.00 -2.47
C SER A 27 16.13 0.43 -2.29
N ARG A 28 15.56 -0.17 -3.34
CA ARG A 28 14.19 -0.74 -3.35
C ARG A 28 13.09 0.26 -2.95
N GLY A 29 13.34 1.56 -3.07
CA GLY A 29 12.42 2.63 -2.65
C GLY A 29 12.48 2.98 -1.17
N GLU A 30 13.50 2.55 -0.43
CA GLU A 30 13.68 2.93 0.98
C GLU A 30 13.71 4.46 1.17
N GLY A 31 12.99 4.95 2.18
CA GLY A 31 12.86 6.37 2.48
C GLY A 31 11.83 7.13 1.62
N ILE A 32 11.26 6.49 0.60
CA ILE A 32 10.21 7.09 -0.23
C ILE A 32 8.83 6.85 0.41
N ASN A 33 8.04 7.91 0.51
CA ASN A 33 6.66 7.86 1.00
C ASN A 33 5.69 7.91 -0.19
N ILE A 34 4.73 7.00 -0.23
CA ILE A 34 3.73 6.90 -1.28
C ILE A 34 2.34 6.92 -0.64
N ALA A 35 1.52 7.90 -1.02
CA ALA A 35 0.12 7.98 -0.60
C ALA A 35 -0.76 7.13 -1.52
N VAL A 36 -1.57 6.25 -0.90
CA VAL A 36 -2.57 5.42 -1.58
C VAL A 36 -3.95 5.96 -1.20
N ILE A 37 -4.56 6.73 -2.10
CA ILE A 37 -5.90 7.29 -1.94
C ILE A 37 -6.91 6.30 -2.55
N ASP A 38 -7.50 5.43 -1.73
CA ASP A 38 -8.29 4.28 -2.21
C ASP A 38 -9.35 3.81 -1.18
N SER A 39 -9.77 2.54 -1.22
CA SER A 39 -10.78 1.92 -0.35
C SER A 39 -10.30 1.56 1.06
N GLY A 40 -9.03 1.84 1.36
CA GLY A 40 -8.36 1.48 2.61
C GLY A 40 -7.24 0.47 2.37
N CYS A 41 -6.82 -0.22 3.44
CA CYS A 41 -5.87 -1.33 3.36
C CYS A 41 -6.11 -2.32 4.50
N ASP A 42 -5.86 -3.61 4.27
CA ASP A 42 -5.55 -4.55 5.36
C ASP A 42 -4.15 -4.23 5.91
N ILE A 43 -4.11 -3.38 6.94
CA ILE A 43 -2.86 -2.89 7.55
C ILE A 43 -2.11 -3.96 8.35
N GLU A 44 -2.75 -5.10 8.65
CA GLU A 44 -2.13 -6.23 9.34
C GLU A 44 -1.63 -7.31 8.36
N HIS A 45 -1.88 -7.13 7.05
CA HIS A 45 -1.46 -8.06 6.02
C HIS A 45 0.06 -8.27 6.08
N GLU A 46 0.51 -9.53 6.10
CA GLU A 46 1.91 -9.88 6.36
C GLU A 46 2.91 -9.25 5.37
N SER A 47 2.50 -9.05 4.12
CA SER A 47 3.32 -8.39 3.08
C SER A 47 3.35 -6.87 3.17
N LEU A 48 2.46 -6.24 3.95
CA LEU A 48 2.23 -4.79 3.92
C LEU A 48 2.50 -4.10 5.25
N LYS A 49 2.19 -4.76 6.37
CA LYS A 49 2.22 -4.15 7.71
C LYS A 49 3.52 -3.42 8.05
N ASP A 50 4.66 -3.97 7.65
CA ASP A 50 5.99 -3.38 7.91
C ASP A 50 6.29 -2.12 7.09
N ASN A 51 5.49 -1.88 6.05
CA ASN A 51 5.61 -0.73 5.15
C ASN A 51 4.51 0.31 5.38
N ILE A 52 3.49 0.05 6.22
CA ILE A 52 2.47 1.05 6.56
C ILE A 52 3.09 2.07 7.52
N ALA A 53 3.27 3.31 7.06
CA ALA A 53 3.83 4.39 7.88
C ALA A 53 2.77 5.33 8.45
N PHE A 54 1.62 5.45 7.77
CA PHE A 54 0.55 6.34 8.19
C PHE A 54 -0.80 5.86 7.66
N VAL A 55 -1.88 6.18 8.38
CA VAL A 55 -3.26 5.89 7.97
C VAL A 55 -4.16 7.07 8.24
N ARG A 56 -5.11 7.32 7.33
CA ARG A 56 -6.22 8.23 7.54
C ARG A 56 -7.47 7.78 6.79
N ASN A 57 -8.62 7.86 7.45
CA ASN A 57 -9.93 7.69 6.84
C ASN A 57 -10.63 9.04 6.68
N PHE A 58 -11.00 9.35 5.44
CA PHE A 58 -11.74 10.54 5.06
C PHE A 58 -13.23 10.24 4.81
N THR A 59 -13.61 8.96 4.74
CA THR A 59 -14.99 8.53 4.51
C THR A 59 -15.88 8.73 5.74
N ASP A 60 -17.19 8.60 5.52
CA ASP A 60 -18.17 8.60 6.62
C ASP A 60 -18.32 7.22 7.30
N GLU A 61 -17.57 6.20 6.86
CA GLU A 61 -17.58 4.87 7.47
C GLU A 61 -16.98 4.88 8.89
N ASP A 62 -17.24 3.80 9.64
CA ASP A 62 -16.62 3.60 10.96
C ASP A 62 -16.81 4.77 11.92
N LYS A 63 -17.99 5.41 11.86
CA LYS A 63 -18.36 6.62 12.63
C LYS A 63 -17.38 7.78 12.40
N LYS A 64 -16.85 7.92 11.17
CA LYS A 64 -15.83 8.92 10.79
C LYS A 64 -14.55 8.81 11.62
N ASN A 65 -14.24 7.62 12.15
CA ASN A 65 -12.99 7.43 12.88
C ASN A 65 -11.81 7.55 11.90
N PRO A 66 -10.92 8.56 12.07
CA PRO A 66 -9.86 8.82 11.11
C PRO A 66 -8.78 7.73 11.11
N ASN A 67 -8.74 6.84 12.10
CA ASN A 67 -7.70 5.81 12.22
C ASN A 67 -8.18 4.43 11.74
N ILE A 68 -9.44 4.28 11.33
CA ILE A 68 -9.98 3.01 10.82
C ILE A 68 -9.99 3.05 9.30
N VAL A 69 -9.03 2.36 8.67
CA VAL A 69 -8.86 2.29 7.21
C VAL A 69 -9.12 0.88 6.65
N ILE A 70 -9.96 0.09 7.32
CA ILE A 70 -10.26 -1.29 6.90
C ILE A 70 -10.75 -1.28 5.45
N ASP A 71 -10.07 -2.05 4.61
CA ASP A 71 -10.47 -2.26 3.24
C ASP A 71 -11.56 -3.31 3.15
N ARG A 72 -12.79 -2.87 2.84
CA ARG A 72 -13.95 -3.76 2.67
C ARG A 72 -14.23 -4.11 1.21
N VAL A 73 -13.44 -3.55 0.28
CA VAL A 73 -13.53 -3.79 -1.17
C VAL A 73 -12.41 -4.71 -1.63
N GLY A 74 -11.21 -4.54 -1.06
CA GLY A 74 -9.98 -5.26 -1.41
C GLY A 74 -9.11 -4.54 -2.44
N HIS A 75 -9.62 -3.50 -3.10
CA HIS A 75 -8.90 -2.78 -4.16
C HIS A 75 -7.68 -2.03 -3.61
N GLY A 76 -7.84 -1.24 -2.54
CA GLY A 76 -6.75 -0.49 -1.93
C GLY A 76 -5.62 -1.38 -1.39
N THR A 77 -5.96 -2.53 -0.79
CA THR A 77 -4.99 -3.54 -0.36
C THR A 77 -4.22 -4.12 -1.56
N HIS A 78 -4.92 -4.41 -2.66
CA HIS A 78 -4.29 -4.91 -3.88
C HIS A 78 -3.35 -3.88 -4.52
N VAL A 79 -3.77 -2.60 -4.59
CA VAL A 79 -2.94 -1.48 -5.06
C VAL A 79 -1.70 -1.31 -4.18
N ALA A 80 -1.88 -1.29 -2.85
CA ALA A 80 -0.78 -1.26 -1.88
C ALA A 80 0.22 -2.41 -2.09
N GLY A 81 -0.28 -3.61 -2.38
CA GLY A 81 0.53 -4.79 -2.70
C GLY A 81 1.39 -4.62 -3.95
N ILE A 82 0.82 -4.10 -5.04
CA ILE A 82 1.56 -3.81 -6.28
C ILE A 82 2.69 -2.83 -6.00
N ILE A 83 2.45 -1.81 -5.17
CA ILE A 83 3.43 -0.77 -4.86
C ILE A 83 4.55 -1.32 -3.98
N SER A 84 4.23 -1.82 -2.78
CA SER A 84 5.25 -2.10 -1.76
C SER A 84 5.00 -3.38 -0.96
N ALA A 85 4.45 -4.44 -1.55
CA ALA A 85 4.51 -5.75 -0.88
C ALA A 85 5.98 -6.13 -0.62
N ASN A 86 6.33 -6.42 0.62
CA ASN A 86 7.73 -6.61 1.06
C ASN A 86 8.37 -7.92 0.57
N GLY A 87 7.56 -8.88 0.08
CA GLY A 87 8.01 -10.20 -0.37
C GLY A 87 8.51 -11.12 0.74
N ASN A 88 8.38 -10.74 2.01
CA ASN A 88 8.72 -11.59 3.16
C ASN A 88 7.75 -12.79 3.23
N ASN A 89 8.13 -13.84 3.96
CA ASN A 89 7.32 -15.07 4.14
C ASN A 89 6.86 -15.72 2.82
N ASN A 90 7.65 -15.59 1.75
CA ASN A 90 7.32 -16.12 0.42
C ASN A 90 6.04 -15.50 -0.20
N THR A 91 5.66 -14.30 0.25
CA THR A 91 4.52 -13.56 -0.30
C THR A 91 4.87 -12.84 -1.61
N ALA A 92 3.90 -12.21 -2.26
CA ALA A 92 4.17 -11.39 -3.43
C ALA A 92 5.10 -10.22 -3.08
N VAL A 93 5.91 -9.78 -4.05
CA VAL A 93 6.77 -8.59 -3.92
C VAL A 93 6.30 -7.48 -4.85
N GLY A 94 6.22 -6.26 -4.34
CA GLY A 94 5.82 -5.06 -5.08
C GLY A 94 6.96 -4.44 -5.88
N VAL A 95 6.67 -3.33 -6.57
CA VAL A 95 7.63 -2.59 -7.39
C VAL A 95 8.72 -1.91 -6.54
N ALA A 96 8.32 -1.28 -5.44
CA ALA A 96 9.18 -0.59 -4.48
C ALA A 96 8.98 -1.20 -3.09
N PRO A 97 9.52 -2.41 -2.84
CA PRO A 97 9.15 -3.21 -1.67
C PRO A 97 9.60 -2.61 -0.33
N TRP A 98 10.44 -1.57 -0.33
CA TRP A 98 10.87 -0.85 0.88
C TRP A 98 10.32 0.59 0.96
N ALA A 99 9.46 1.00 0.04
CA ALA A 99 8.73 2.25 0.18
C ALA A 99 7.75 2.20 1.36
N ASN A 100 7.49 3.37 1.94
CA ASN A 100 6.51 3.55 3.00
C ASN A 100 5.15 3.92 2.38
N LEU A 101 4.09 3.31 2.89
CA LEU A 101 2.71 3.57 2.47
C LEU A 101 1.99 4.48 3.46
N TYR A 102 1.31 5.47 2.89
CA TYR A 102 0.36 6.33 3.57
C TYR A 102 -1.02 5.93 3.06
N ILE A 103 -1.78 5.21 3.88
CA ILE A 103 -3.09 4.67 3.49
C ILE A 103 -4.16 5.72 3.75
N LEU A 104 -4.69 6.31 2.69
CA LEU A 104 -5.67 7.38 2.75
C LEU A 104 -7.00 6.85 2.20
N LYS A 105 -7.85 6.35 3.09
CA LYS A 105 -9.16 5.80 2.70
C LYS A 105 -10.10 6.94 2.30
N ALA A 106 -10.41 7.03 1.01
CA ALA A 106 -11.32 8.01 0.40
C ALA A 106 -12.44 7.34 -0.43
N ILE A 107 -12.47 6.01 -0.47
CA ILE A 107 -13.52 5.21 -1.12
C ILE A 107 -14.17 4.31 -0.05
N ASP A 108 -15.49 4.26 -0.01
CA ASP A 108 -16.26 3.47 0.95
C ASP A 108 -16.43 2.00 0.51
N ARG A 109 -17.03 1.17 1.38
CA ARG A 109 -17.29 -0.26 1.11
C ARG A 109 -18.12 -0.57 -0.15
N THR A 110 -18.80 0.42 -0.73
CA THR A 110 -19.58 0.26 -1.96
C THR A 110 -18.77 0.56 -3.22
N GLY A 111 -17.51 0.99 -3.06
CA GLY A 111 -16.68 1.49 -4.16
C GLY A 111 -16.97 2.96 -4.51
N SER A 112 -17.72 3.68 -3.67
CA SER A 112 -18.07 5.09 -3.91
C SER A 112 -17.15 6.04 -3.17
N GLY A 113 -16.79 7.15 -3.80
CA GLY A 113 -16.00 8.23 -3.20
C GLY A 113 -16.68 9.58 -3.38
N LYS A 114 -16.65 10.43 -2.35
CA LYS A 114 -17.02 11.85 -2.48
C LYS A 114 -15.82 12.64 -2.97
N VAL A 115 -16.05 13.62 -3.86
CA VAL A 115 -15.00 14.55 -4.32
C VAL A 115 -14.30 15.22 -3.13
N SER A 116 -15.06 15.61 -2.10
CA SER A 116 -14.50 16.21 -0.88
C SER A 116 -13.56 15.28 -0.11
N TRP A 117 -13.80 13.97 -0.12
CA TRP A 117 -12.92 13.01 0.57
C TRP A 117 -11.58 12.91 -0.13
N VAL A 118 -11.58 12.93 -1.47
CA VAL A 118 -10.36 12.89 -2.28
C VAL A 118 -9.58 14.19 -2.15
N ILE A 119 -10.25 15.35 -2.18
CA ILE A 119 -9.60 16.66 -1.96
C ILE A 119 -8.89 16.68 -0.60
N ASN A 120 -9.61 16.32 0.47
CA ASN A 120 -9.04 16.30 1.82
C ASN A 120 -7.89 15.29 1.98
N ALA A 121 -7.81 14.26 1.12
CA ALA A 121 -6.72 13.29 1.14
C ALA A 121 -5.47 13.78 0.38
N ILE A 122 -5.62 14.76 -0.51
CA ILE A 122 -4.51 15.37 -1.27
C ILE A 122 -3.89 16.53 -0.47
N ASP A 123 -4.71 17.32 0.22
CA ASP A 123 -4.30 18.46 1.04
C ASP A 123 -3.49 18.05 2.30
#